data_AF-A0A846JB02-F1
#
_entry.id   AF-A0A846JB02-F1
#
_cell.length_a   1.000
_cell.length_b   1.000
_cell.length_c   1.000
_cell.angle_alpha   90.00
_cell.angle_beta   90.00
_cell.angle_gamma   90.00
#
_symmetry.space_group_name_H-M   'P 1'
#
loop_
_entity.id
_entity.type
_entity.pdbx_description
1 polymer ?
#
loop_
_entity_poly.entity_id
_entity_poly.type
_entity_poly.pdbx_seq_one_letter_code
_entity_poly.pdbx_strand_id
1 'polypeptide(L)'
;MNYNIEVRRCKSCILPEVPGHIELNSNGVCNICNGDKRTINKENNSKKESNLDYFKEKILFYDKKNSKYNCVVSVSGGKDSIMTLYVAKKILNLSVLAIFIDNGFALPEMYDNLNNATDILNVDMMIFKTSDMIDIFKKCIESKKDIYYCRVCHTLLEYYIKSICVQNNINVILGGYTKGQQYIKNSELFWIYEKSDYNIIELFKNDKKFSELSAIFQSPIKYMTEKFGNIVQLSPFKYMTWNENEILNIITEELKFKIPKNSWPDKSSNCMFNYVSQLKTMKQFGYAQHETELSDLIREGELSRQRALEIIRTPIEEENLKKPLLKLGLCIDDILNY
;
A
#
# COMPACT_ATOMS: atom_id res chain seq x y z
N MET A 1 -7.46 -20.14 -16.46
CA MET A 1 -7.27 -19.01 -17.39
C MET A 1 -6.48 -17.92 -16.66
N ASN A 2 -5.43 -17.35 -17.27
CA ASN A 2 -4.70 -16.22 -16.69
C ASN A 2 -5.32 -14.91 -17.23
N TYR A 3 -5.73 -14.02 -16.33
CA TYR A 3 -6.40 -12.76 -16.64
C TYR A 3 -5.45 -11.55 -16.76
N ASN A 4 -4.14 -11.76 -16.70
CA ASN A 4 -3.17 -10.69 -16.93
C ASN A 4 -3.36 -10.03 -18.30
N ILE A 5 -3.27 -8.70 -18.34
CA ILE A 5 -3.39 -7.92 -19.56
C ILE A 5 -2.01 -7.70 -20.16
N GLU A 6 -1.78 -8.22 -21.36
CA GLU A 6 -0.56 -7.97 -22.12
C GLU A 6 -0.61 -6.59 -22.75
N VAL A 7 0.45 -5.81 -22.52
CA VAL A 7 0.57 -4.42 -22.96
C VAL A 7 2.00 -4.14 -23.39
N ARG A 8 2.19 -3.21 -24.32
CA ARG A 8 3.52 -2.75 -24.71
C ARG A 8 4.14 -1.96 -23.56
N ARG A 9 5.39 -2.25 -23.20
CA ARG A 9 6.08 -1.68 -22.02
C ARG A 9 7.39 -1.01 -22.40
N CYS A 10 7.78 -0.02 -21.61
CA CYS A 10 9.08 0.63 -21.71
C CYS A 10 10.23 -0.39 -21.63
N LYS A 11 11.27 -0.19 -22.45
CA LYS A 11 12.48 -1.02 -22.44
C LYS A 11 13.44 -0.68 -21.30
N SER A 12 13.44 0.55 -20.80
CA SER A 12 14.32 0.99 -19.70
C SER A 12 13.75 0.67 -18.31
N CYS A 13 12.44 0.85 -18.11
CA CYS A 13 11.73 0.42 -16.91
C CYS A 13 10.71 -0.67 -17.27
N ILE A 14 9.49 -0.64 -16.70
CA ILE A 14 8.39 -1.54 -17.09
C ILE A 14 7.03 -0.84 -17.24
N LEU A 15 6.99 0.50 -17.14
CA LEU A 15 5.75 1.27 -17.34
C LEU A 15 5.12 0.92 -18.70
N PRO A 16 3.81 0.61 -18.73
CA PRO A 16 3.11 0.29 -19.97
C PRO A 16 2.75 1.55 -20.74
N GLU A 17 2.63 1.39 -22.06
CA GLU A 17 2.15 2.45 -22.96
C GLU A 17 0.68 2.73 -22.71
N VAL A 18 0.36 3.98 -22.38
CA VAL A 18 -1.00 4.48 -22.19
C VAL A 18 -1.11 5.81 -22.92
N PRO A 19 -1.85 5.89 -24.04
CA PRO A 19 -1.96 7.10 -24.85
C PRO A 19 -2.34 8.33 -24.02
N GLY A 20 -1.66 9.46 -24.23
CA GLY A 20 -1.89 10.71 -23.52
C GLY A 20 -1.31 10.78 -22.10
N HIS A 21 -0.77 9.68 -21.57
CA HIS A 21 -0.19 9.62 -20.22
C HIS A 21 1.24 9.05 -20.21
N ILE A 22 1.43 7.85 -20.75
CA ILE A 22 2.71 7.17 -20.87
C ILE A 22 2.96 6.82 -22.33
N GLU A 23 3.79 7.61 -23.00
CA GLU A 23 4.06 7.46 -24.44
C GLU A 23 5.46 6.88 -24.67
N LEU A 24 5.56 5.87 -25.52
CA LEU A 24 6.85 5.28 -25.90
C LEU A 24 7.38 5.95 -27.17
N ASN A 25 8.64 6.38 -27.14
CA ASN A 25 9.32 6.87 -28.34
C ASN A 25 9.65 5.72 -29.32
N SER A 26 10.24 6.05 -30.48
CA SER A 26 10.66 5.08 -31.50
C SER A 26 11.62 4.01 -30.97
N ASN A 27 12.42 4.32 -29.95
CA ASN A 27 13.32 3.35 -29.31
C ASN A 27 12.60 2.42 -28.30
N GLY A 28 11.34 2.71 -27.96
CA GLY A 28 10.54 1.99 -26.97
C GLY A 28 10.79 2.45 -25.53
N VAL A 29 11.23 3.69 -25.33
CA VAL A 29 11.48 4.29 -24.01
C VAL A 29 10.38 5.31 -23.69
N CYS A 30 9.80 5.24 -22.49
CA CYS A 30 8.70 6.12 -22.09
C CYS A 30 9.14 7.57 -21.85
N ASN A 31 8.19 8.49 -22.00
CA ASN A 31 8.31 9.91 -21.65
C ASN A 31 8.89 10.15 -20.24
N ILE A 32 8.55 9.32 -19.25
CA ILE A 32 9.10 9.44 -17.90
C ILE A 32 10.61 9.16 -17.89
N CYS A 33 11.06 8.03 -18.44
CA CYS A 33 12.49 7.71 -18.51
C CYS A 33 13.30 8.70 -19.36
N ASN A 34 12.69 9.32 -20.38
CA ASN A 34 13.35 10.34 -21.19
C ASN A 34 13.42 11.70 -20.48
N GLY A 35 12.35 12.07 -19.76
CA GLY A 35 12.26 13.33 -19.01
C GLY A 35 13.02 13.28 -17.68
N ASP A 36 13.33 12.09 -17.19
CA ASP A 36 14.06 11.88 -15.97
C ASP A 36 15.54 12.28 -16.13
N LYS A 37 15.82 13.57 -15.89
CA LYS A 37 17.17 14.11 -15.74
C LYS A 37 17.81 13.71 -14.40
N ARG A 38 17.25 12.75 -13.63
CA ARG A 38 18.02 11.94 -12.69
C ARG A 38 18.99 11.08 -13.51
N THR A 39 19.93 11.80 -14.11
CA THR A 39 21.21 11.35 -14.58
C THR A 39 21.73 10.37 -13.56
N ILE A 40 22.30 9.30 -14.08
CA ILE A 40 23.09 8.28 -13.43
C ILE A 40 24.15 8.95 -12.56
N ASN A 41 23.77 9.55 -11.44
CA ASN A 41 24.64 9.90 -10.35
C ASN A 41 24.80 8.60 -9.55
N LYS A 42 25.55 7.68 -10.16
CA LYS A 42 26.07 6.46 -9.53
C LYS A 42 26.89 6.75 -8.27
N GLU A 43 27.15 8.02 -7.95
CA GLU A 43 28.13 8.44 -6.95
C GLU A 43 27.54 8.90 -5.60
N ASN A 44 26.21 9.01 -5.44
CA ASN A 44 25.62 9.40 -4.15
C ASN A 44 24.68 8.35 -3.52
N ASN A 45 24.87 7.06 -3.86
CA ASN A 45 24.55 5.98 -2.92
C ASN A 45 25.66 5.90 -1.85
N SER A 46 25.94 7.02 -1.19
CA SER A 46 26.50 6.94 0.14
C SER A 46 25.48 6.11 0.92
N LYS A 47 25.91 4.95 1.43
CA LYS A 47 25.18 4.23 2.46
C LYS A 47 24.78 5.28 3.48
N LYS A 48 23.51 5.72 3.50
CA LYS A 48 23.02 6.52 4.61
C LYS A 48 23.24 5.61 5.80
N GLU A 49 24.18 5.99 6.66
CA GLU A 49 24.47 5.24 7.86
C GLU A 49 23.15 5.01 8.58
N SER A 50 22.86 3.75 8.87
CA SER A 50 21.70 3.37 9.65
C SER A 50 21.75 4.18 10.95
N ASN A 51 20.76 5.04 11.18
CA ASN A 51 20.72 5.92 12.35
C ASN A 51 19.39 5.73 13.07
N LEU A 52 19.26 4.55 13.67
CA LEU A 52 18.11 4.14 14.46
C LEU A 52 17.98 4.96 15.76
N ASP A 53 19.08 5.49 16.29
CA ASP A 53 19.07 6.38 17.45
C ASP A 53 18.37 7.70 17.13
N TYR A 54 18.75 8.36 16.03
CA TYR A 54 18.05 9.56 15.55
C TYR A 54 16.58 9.27 15.22
N PHE A 55 16.29 8.10 14.67
CA PHE A 55 14.91 7.70 14.41
C PHE A 55 14.10 7.60 15.71
N LYS A 56 14.67 7.00 16.76
CA LYS A 56 14.07 6.92 18.09
C LYS A 56 13.88 8.30 18.71
N GLU A 57 14.88 9.17 18.66
CA GLU A 57 14.77 10.56 19.12
C GLU A 57 13.62 11.29 18.43
N LYS A 58 13.49 11.11 17.11
CA LYS A 58 12.40 11.70 16.33
C LYS A 58 11.04 11.17 16.73
N ILE A 59 10.91 9.87 17.02
CA ILE A 59 9.65 9.30 17.54
C ILE A 59 9.32 9.95 18.89
N LEU A 60 10.27 9.98 19.81
CA LEU A 60 10.08 10.52 21.16
C LEU A 60 9.80 12.04 21.16
N PHE A 61 10.30 12.77 20.16
CA PHE A 61 10.00 14.19 19.99
C PHE A 61 8.50 14.45 19.75
N TYR A 62 7.82 13.57 19.01
CA TYR A 62 6.39 13.68 18.72
C TYR A 62 5.50 12.91 19.71
N ASP A 63 6.11 12.23 20.68
CA ASP A 63 5.39 11.46 21.71
C ASP A 63 4.50 12.37 22.56
N LYS A 64 3.35 11.82 22.98
CA LYS A 64 2.39 12.51 23.83
C LYS A 64 2.67 12.20 25.30
N LYS A 65 2.84 13.24 26.11
CA LYS A 65 2.84 13.11 27.57
C LYS A 65 1.55 12.40 28.03
N ASN A 66 1.68 11.50 28.99
CA ASN A 66 0.60 10.69 29.57
C ASN A 66 -0.07 9.69 28.59
N SER A 67 0.52 9.42 27.43
CA SER A 67 0.13 8.27 26.60
C SER A 67 0.70 6.98 27.19
N LYS A 68 -0.05 5.88 27.09
CA LYS A 68 0.45 4.52 27.41
C LYS A 68 1.52 4.07 26.39
N TYR A 69 1.43 4.57 25.16
CA TYR A 69 2.25 4.14 24.03
C TYR A 69 3.01 5.31 23.41
N ASN A 70 4.29 5.10 23.09
CA ASN A 70 5.09 6.09 22.35
C ASN A 70 4.62 6.21 20.89
N CYS A 71 4.11 5.11 20.31
CA CYS A 71 3.67 5.09 18.93
C CYS A 71 2.65 3.96 18.65
N VAL A 72 1.93 4.13 17.55
CA VAL A 72 1.22 3.06 16.85
C VAL A 72 2.13 2.46 15.80
N VAL A 73 2.10 1.14 15.62
CA VAL A 73 2.58 0.51 14.38
C VAL A 73 1.38 0.03 13.58
N SER A 74 1.22 0.54 12.35
CA SER A 74 0.21 0.02 11.42
C SER A 74 0.72 -1.27 10.80
N VAL A 75 0.07 -2.38 11.16
CA VAL A 75 0.49 -3.73 10.75
C VAL A 75 -0.50 -4.29 9.74
N SER A 76 0.00 -4.94 8.68
CA SER A 76 -0.84 -5.61 7.66
C SER A 76 -0.73 -7.13 7.67
N GLY A 77 0.14 -7.69 8.51
CA GLY A 77 0.56 -9.10 8.44
C GLY A 77 1.63 -9.37 7.38
N GLY A 78 2.12 -8.30 6.74
CA GLY A 78 3.19 -8.34 5.74
C GLY A 78 4.58 -8.15 6.28
N LYS A 79 5.58 -8.66 5.55
CA LYS A 79 7.00 -8.66 5.94
C LYS A 79 7.49 -7.30 6.43
N ASP A 80 7.18 -6.24 5.68
CA ASP A 80 7.69 -4.90 5.97
C ASP A 80 7.01 -4.31 7.22
N SER A 81 5.70 -4.55 7.39
CA SER A 81 4.96 -4.09 8.57
C SER A 81 5.31 -4.86 9.85
N ILE A 82 5.57 -6.17 9.74
CA ILE A 82 6.02 -7.02 10.84
C ILE A 82 7.45 -6.64 11.25
N MET A 83 8.32 -6.35 10.29
CA MET A 83 9.66 -5.84 10.58
C MET A 83 9.61 -4.46 11.25
N THR A 84 8.72 -3.56 10.83
CA THR A 84 8.52 -2.29 11.54
C THR A 84 8.12 -2.51 13.01
N LEU A 85 7.23 -3.48 13.28
CA LEU A 85 6.85 -3.84 14.64
C LEU A 85 8.05 -4.39 15.43
N TYR A 86 8.84 -5.29 14.84
CA TYR A 86 10.07 -5.82 15.41
C TYR A 86 11.06 -4.71 15.77
N VAL A 87 11.33 -3.78 14.85
CA VAL A 87 12.24 -2.65 15.08
C VAL A 87 11.73 -1.78 16.23
N ALA A 88 10.46 -1.36 16.19
CA ALA A 88 9.89 -0.48 17.21
C ALA A 88 9.96 -1.09 18.61
N LYS A 89 9.57 -2.36 18.74
CA LYS A 89 9.51 -3.04 20.04
C LYS A 89 10.85 -3.57 20.50
N LYS A 90 11.56 -4.35 19.68
CA LYS A 90 12.75 -5.10 20.11
C LYS A 90 14.03 -4.29 19.98
N ILE A 91 14.18 -3.52 18.91
CA ILE A 91 15.40 -2.76 18.65
C ILE A 91 15.37 -1.40 19.36
N LEU A 92 14.26 -0.67 19.23
CA LEU A 92 14.13 0.68 19.82
C LEU A 92 13.60 0.67 21.26
N ASN A 93 13.07 -0.47 21.73
CA ASN A 93 12.47 -0.63 23.06
C ASN A 93 11.37 0.41 23.36
N LEU A 94 10.45 0.61 22.41
CA LEU A 94 9.31 1.52 22.55
C LEU A 94 8.09 0.80 23.14
N SER A 95 7.21 1.54 23.82
CA SER A 95 5.84 1.09 24.08
C SER A 95 5.00 1.29 22.82
N VAL A 96 4.45 0.20 22.29
CA VAL A 96 3.81 0.16 20.98
C VAL A 96 2.37 -0.35 21.12
N LEU A 97 1.45 0.28 20.38
CA LEU A 97 0.14 -0.29 20.05
C LEU A 97 0.16 -0.75 18.59
N ALA A 98 0.02 -2.04 18.34
CA ALA A 98 -0.14 -2.56 16.99
C ALA A 98 -1.60 -2.38 16.53
N ILE A 99 -1.83 -1.79 15.35
CA ILE A 99 -3.16 -1.61 14.78
C ILE A 99 -3.25 -2.31 13.44
N PHE A 100 -4.20 -3.25 13.32
CA PHE A 100 -4.62 -3.86 12.07
C PHE A 100 -6.04 -3.40 11.73
N ILE A 101 -6.22 -2.86 10.51
CA ILE A 101 -7.54 -2.58 9.97
C ILE A 101 -7.91 -3.71 9.01
N ASP A 102 -8.89 -4.51 9.42
CA ASP A 102 -9.46 -5.56 8.59
C ASP A 102 -10.60 -4.98 7.75
N ASN A 103 -10.30 -4.79 6.47
CA ASN A 103 -11.21 -4.24 5.47
C ASN A 103 -12.21 -5.27 4.91
N GLY A 104 -12.31 -6.46 5.52
CA GLY A 104 -13.17 -7.55 5.03
C GLY A 104 -12.51 -8.47 4.01
N PHE A 105 -11.28 -8.15 3.56
CA PHE A 105 -10.52 -8.94 2.57
C PHE A 105 -9.18 -9.47 3.09
N ALA A 106 -8.98 -9.45 4.41
CA ALA A 106 -7.82 -10.06 5.05
C ALA A 106 -7.72 -11.57 4.74
N LEU A 107 -6.49 -12.04 4.56
CA LEU A 107 -6.18 -13.46 4.40
C LEU A 107 -5.92 -14.09 5.78
N PRO A 108 -6.26 -15.39 6.00
CA PRO A 108 -5.99 -16.07 7.25
C PRO A 108 -4.52 -15.95 7.71
N GLU A 109 -3.58 -16.05 6.77
CA GLU A 109 -2.14 -15.95 7.04
C GLU A 109 -1.72 -14.58 7.60
N MET A 110 -2.48 -13.52 7.30
CA MET A 110 -2.22 -12.20 7.89
C MET A 110 -2.45 -12.26 9.41
N TYR A 111 -3.54 -12.86 9.88
CA TYR A 111 -3.81 -12.99 11.32
C TYR A 111 -2.79 -13.89 11.99
N ASP A 112 -2.39 -15.00 11.36
CA ASP A 112 -1.33 -15.88 11.89
C ASP A 112 -0.04 -15.08 12.14
N ASN A 113 0.42 -14.32 11.15
CA ASN A 113 1.64 -13.53 11.25
C ASN A 113 1.52 -12.42 12.30
N LEU A 114 0.36 -11.78 12.38
CA LEU A 114 0.07 -10.74 13.36
C LEU A 114 0.11 -11.30 14.78
N ASN A 115 -0.64 -12.39 15.04
CA ASN A 115 -0.69 -13.05 16.35
C ASN A 115 0.69 -13.53 16.78
N ASN A 116 1.43 -14.21 15.89
CA ASN A 116 2.78 -14.67 16.21
C ASN A 116 3.70 -13.50 16.61
N ALA A 117 3.69 -12.42 15.82
CA ALA A 117 4.53 -11.27 16.09
C ALA A 117 4.16 -10.57 17.40
N THR A 118 2.87 -10.35 17.66
CA THR A 118 2.41 -9.64 18.87
C THR A 118 2.59 -10.45 20.13
N ASP A 119 2.34 -11.76 20.07
CA ASP A 119 2.50 -12.67 21.23
C ASP A 119 3.98 -12.82 21.60
N ILE A 120 4.86 -13.03 20.61
CA ILE A 120 6.30 -13.18 20.85
C ILE A 120 6.93 -11.88 21.32
N LEU A 121 6.54 -10.74 20.73
CA LEU A 121 7.07 -9.43 21.11
C LEU A 121 6.42 -8.84 22.37
N ASN A 122 5.34 -9.47 22.88
CA ASN A 122 4.52 -8.98 23.97
C ASN A 122 4.06 -7.52 23.73
N VAL A 123 3.29 -7.34 22.65
CA VAL A 123 2.76 -6.05 22.19
C VAL A 123 1.24 -6.09 22.20
N ASP A 124 0.62 -5.05 22.76
CA ASP A 124 -0.82 -4.86 22.69
C ASP A 124 -1.27 -4.66 21.23
N MET A 125 -2.32 -5.36 20.83
CA MET A 125 -2.85 -5.31 19.47
C MET A 125 -4.33 -4.94 19.46
N MET A 126 -4.70 -4.05 18.54
CA MET A 126 -6.08 -3.74 18.20
C MET A 126 -6.38 -4.17 16.76
N ILE A 127 -7.44 -4.96 16.58
CA ILE A 127 -8.00 -5.28 15.28
C ILE A 127 -9.31 -4.52 15.12
N PHE A 128 -9.36 -3.59 14.18
CA PHE A 128 -10.59 -2.90 13.80
C PHE A 128 -11.15 -3.53 12.53
N LYS A 129 -12.30 -4.22 12.65
CA LYS A 129 -12.98 -4.85 11.53
C LYS A 129 -14.09 -3.96 11.01
N THR A 130 -14.09 -3.66 9.72
CA THR A 130 -15.17 -2.91 9.06
C THR A 130 -15.72 -3.64 7.85
N SER A 131 -17.04 -3.59 7.69
CA SER A 131 -17.76 -4.05 6.50
C SER A 131 -17.99 -2.93 5.49
N ASP A 132 -17.65 -1.68 5.81
CA ASP A 132 -17.89 -0.53 4.93
C ASP A 132 -17.23 -0.70 3.56
N MET A 133 -16.03 -1.29 3.52
CA MET A 133 -15.29 -1.53 2.28
C MET A 133 -15.99 -2.51 1.35
N ILE A 134 -16.71 -3.50 1.90
CA ILE A 134 -17.51 -4.45 1.11
C ILE A 134 -18.62 -3.66 0.40
N ASP A 135 -19.40 -2.87 1.15
CA ASP A 135 -20.50 -2.08 0.59
C ASP A 135 -20.01 -1.04 -0.42
N ILE A 136 -18.91 -0.34 -0.11
CA ILE A 136 -18.31 0.67 -0.97
C ILE A 136 -17.84 0.03 -2.29
N PHE A 137 -17.06 -1.07 -2.22
CA PHE A 137 -16.53 -1.70 -3.43
C PHE A 137 -17.62 -2.34 -4.28
N LYS A 138 -18.67 -2.89 -3.67
CA LYS A 138 -19.85 -3.37 -4.40
C LYS A 138 -20.47 -2.25 -5.23
N LYS A 139 -20.80 -1.12 -4.60
CA LYS A 139 -21.36 0.06 -5.30
C LYS A 139 -20.43 0.58 -6.40
N CYS A 140 -19.12 0.61 -6.14
CA CYS A 140 -18.13 1.00 -7.14
C CYS A 140 -18.16 0.09 -8.38
N ILE A 141 -18.21 -1.24 -8.20
CA ILE A 141 -18.28 -2.19 -9.32
C ILE A 141 -19.60 -2.03 -10.08
N GLU A 142 -20.74 -2.01 -9.38
CA GLU A 142 -22.07 -1.88 -9.98
C GLU A 142 -22.24 -0.57 -10.75
N SER A 143 -21.59 0.51 -10.32
CA SER A 143 -21.61 1.81 -11.00
C SER A 143 -20.94 1.80 -12.38
N LYS A 144 -20.07 0.81 -12.63
CA LYS A 144 -19.20 0.70 -13.81
C LYS A 144 -18.26 1.90 -14.05
N LYS A 145 -18.18 2.86 -13.11
CA LYS A 145 -17.26 4.00 -13.20
C LYS A 145 -15.79 3.55 -13.05
N ASP A 146 -14.90 4.35 -13.60
CA ASP A 146 -13.45 4.15 -13.47
C ASP A 146 -12.97 4.54 -12.07
N ILE A 147 -12.61 3.54 -11.27
CA ILE A 147 -12.30 3.73 -9.85
C ILE A 147 -11.03 2.98 -9.52
N TYR A 148 -10.07 3.66 -8.90
CA TYR A 148 -8.87 3.02 -8.40
C TYR A 148 -9.09 2.54 -6.96
N TYR A 149 -9.52 1.29 -6.80
CA TYR A 149 -9.96 0.71 -5.53
C TYR A 149 -8.93 0.79 -4.41
N CYS A 150 -7.63 0.57 -4.71
CA CYS A 150 -6.58 0.67 -3.70
C CYS A 150 -6.39 2.10 -3.17
N ARG A 151 -6.65 3.13 -4.00
CA ARG A 151 -6.67 4.53 -3.51
C ARG A 151 -7.77 4.73 -2.50
N VAL A 152 -8.99 4.29 -2.82
CA VAL A 152 -10.14 4.40 -1.91
C VAL A 152 -9.86 3.67 -0.59
N CYS A 153 -9.33 2.45 -0.70
CA CYS A 153 -8.92 1.64 0.44
C CYS A 153 -7.93 2.38 1.33
N HIS A 154 -6.78 2.78 0.78
CA HIS A 154 -5.69 3.37 1.57
C HIS A 154 -6.12 4.67 2.26
N THR A 155 -6.91 5.52 1.61
CA THR A 155 -7.45 6.74 2.22
C THR A 155 -8.32 6.42 3.45
N LEU A 156 -9.16 5.40 3.36
CA LEU A 156 -10.03 5.00 4.48
C LEU A 156 -9.26 4.24 5.58
N LEU A 157 -8.29 3.40 5.22
CA LEU A 157 -7.40 2.77 6.21
C LEU A 157 -6.65 3.85 7.03
N GLU A 158 -6.12 4.87 6.35
CA GLU A 158 -5.48 6.01 7.01
C GLU A 158 -6.46 6.75 7.93
N TYR A 159 -7.70 6.99 7.48
CA TYR A 159 -8.74 7.61 8.30
C TYR A 159 -9.00 6.83 9.58
N TYR A 160 -9.22 5.51 9.49
CA TYR A 160 -9.49 4.68 10.67
C TYR A 160 -8.30 4.63 11.62
N ILE A 161 -7.08 4.43 11.11
CA ILE A 161 -5.87 4.39 11.95
C ILE A 161 -5.69 5.72 12.68
N LYS A 162 -5.81 6.86 11.98
CA LYS A 162 -5.66 8.18 12.60
C LYS A 162 -6.78 8.48 13.60
N SER A 163 -8.01 8.03 13.33
CA SER A 163 -9.11 8.14 14.30
C SER A 163 -8.83 7.36 15.58
N ILE A 164 -8.31 6.13 15.48
CA ILE A 164 -7.91 5.33 16.63
C ILE A 164 -6.75 5.99 17.39
N CYS A 165 -5.78 6.58 16.67
CA CYS A 165 -4.68 7.32 17.29
C CYS A 165 -5.20 8.50 18.14
N VAL A 166 -6.16 9.28 17.62
CA VAL A 166 -6.81 10.36 18.38
C VAL A 166 -7.49 9.82 19.64
N GLN A 167 -8.25 8.73 19.51
CA GLN A 167 -8.96 8.10 20.64
C GLN A 167 -8.01 7.59 21.74
N ASN A 168 -6.78 7.21 21.37
CA ASN A 168 -5.78 6.67 22.29
C ASN A 168 -4.72 7.71 22.71
N ASN A 169 -4.87 8.98 22.32
CA ASN A 169 -3.91 10.06 22.59
C ASN A 169 -2.49 9.75 22.08
N ILE A 170 -2.38 9.22 20.85
CA ILE A 170 -1.10 8.86 20.20
C ILE A 170 -0.90 9.74 18.97
N ASN A 171 0.30 10.30 18.82
CA ASN A 171 0.63 11.20 17.70
C ASN A 171 1.61 10.62 16.67
N VAL A 172 2.16 9.43 16.92
CA VAL A 172 3.17 8.82 16.04
C VAL A 172 2.64 7.51 15.48
N ILE A 173 2.59 7.42 14.15
CA ILE A 173 2.30 6.19 13.42
C ILE A 173 3.58 5.74 12.72
N LEU A 174 3.95 4.49 12.92
CA LEU A 174 5.02 3.82 12.18
C LEU A 174 4.39 2.90 11.12
N GLY A 175 4.76 3.13 9.86
CA GLY A 175 4.33 2.31 8.72
C GLY A 175 5.49 1.55 8.09
N GLY A 176 5.19 0.41 7.48
CA GLY A 176 6.16 -0.45 6.79
C GLY A 176 6.53 -0.02 5.37
N TYR A 177 6.36 1.25 5.00
CA TYR A 177 6.58 1.66 3.62
C TYR A 177 8.07 1.89 3.31
N THR A 178 8.53 1.32 2.20
CA THR A 178 9.92 1.42 1.71
C THR A 178 10.12 2.67 0.86
N LYS A 179 11.34 2.89 0.33
CA LYS A 179 11.62 4.01 -0.59
C LYS A 179 10.77 3.93 -1.87
N GLY A 180 10.66 2.74 -2.46
CA GLY A 180 9.83 2.49 -3.66
C GLY A 180 8.33 2.74 -3.42
N GLN A 181 7.87 2.60 -2.18
CA GLN A 181 6.48 2.87 -1.80
C GLN A 181 6.17 4.37 -1.59
N GLN A 182 7.05 5.27 -2.02
CA GLN A 182 6.78 6.72 -2.10
C GLN A 182 5.97 7.14 -3.35
N TYR A 183 5.34 6.18 -4.04
CA TYR A 183 4.53 6.39 -5.24
C TYR A 183 3.44 7.48 -5.14
N ILE A 184 3.04 7.87 -3.92
CA ILE A 184 2.13 9.00 -3.69
C ILE A 184 2.70 10.31 -4.28
N LYS A 185 4.02 10.39 -4.48
CA LYS A 185 4.70 11.52 -5.14
C LYS A 185 4.88 11.36 -6.64
N ASN A 186 4.52 10.20 -7.20
CA ASN A 186 4.68 9.92 -8.62
C ASN A 186 3.55 10.59 -9.38
N SER A 187 3.92 11.62 -10.16
CA SER A 187 3.00 12.34 -11.03
C SER A 187 2.25 11.43 -12.00
N GLU A 188 2.82 10.26 -12.31
CA GLU A 188 2.24 9.23 -13.16
C GLU A 188 0.88 8.74 -12.66
N LEU A 189 0.60 8.76 -11.35
CA LEU A 189 -0.68 8.29 -10.82
C LEU A 189 -1.73 9.40 -10.66
N PHE A 190 -1.34 10.68 -10.82
CA PHE A 190 -2.21 11.80 -10.45
C PHE A 190 -3.49 11.87 -11.28
N TRP A 191 -3.43 11.57 -12.59
CA TRP A 191 -4.62 11.58 -13.43
C TRP A 191 -5.59 10.43 -13.10
N ILE A 192 -5.06 9.25 -12.74
CA ILE A 192 -5.86 8.11 -12.25
C ILE A 192 -6.55 8.50 -10.94
N TYR A 193 -5.81 9.16 -10.07
CA TYR A 193 -6.28 9.63 -8.77
C TYR A 193 -7.39 10.67 -8.91
N GLU A 194 -7.19 11.67 -9.76
CA GLU A 194 -8.18 12.71 -10.04
C GLU A 194 -9.48 12.11 -10.62
N LYS A 195 -9.35 11.22 -11.62
CA LYS A 195 -10.51 10.53 -12.22
C LYS A 195 -11.25 9.67 -11.21
N SER A 196 -10.50 8.90 -10.40
CA SER A 196 -11.07 8.05 -9.35
C SER A 196 -11.79 8.87 -8.29
N ASP A 197 -11.19 9.96 -7.80
CA ASP A 197 -11.78 10.81 -6.76
C ASP A 197 -13.06 11.48 -7.24
N TYR A 198 -13.05 12.02 -8.47
CA TYR A 198 -14.24 12.57 -9.09
C TYR A 198 -15.40 11.55 -9.12
N ASN A 199 -15.11 10.32 -9.57
CA ASN A 199 -16.11 9.26 -9.67
C ASN A 199 -16.63 8.81 -8.29
N ILE A 200 -15.78 8.80 -7.27
CA ILE A 200 -16.19 8.50 -5.88
C ILE A 200 -17.09 9.60 -5.33
N ILE A 201 -16.74 10.88 -5.52
CA ILE A 201 -17.59 12.00 -5.09
C ILE A 201 -18.95 11.90 -5.77
N GLU A 202 -19.00 11.69 -7.08
CA GLU A 202 -20.24 11.62 -7.85
C GLU A 202 -21.13 10.45 -7.40
N LEU A 203 -20.52 9.29 -7.14
CA LEU A 203 -21.22 8.08 -6.72
C LEU A 203 -21.81 8.21 -5.31
N PHE A 204 -21.10 8.86 -4.38
CA PHE A 204 -21.46 8.90 -2.96
C PHE A 204 -22.07 10.22 -2.47
N LYS A 205 -22.17 11.27 -3.31
CA LYS A 205 -22.70 12.60 -2.91
C LYS A 205 -24.08 12.58 -2.25
N ASN A 206 -24.93 11.63 -2.63
CA ASN A 206 -26.30 11.48 -2.10
C ASN A 206 -26.44 10.23 -1.22
N ASP A 207 -25.34 9.53 -0.91
CA ASP A 207 -25.36 8.33 -0.11
C ASP A 207 -25.48 8.68 1.38
N LYS A 208 -26.55 8.23 2.03
CA LYS A 208 -26.79 8.53 3.45
C LYS A 208 -25.82 7.83 4.40
N LYS A 209 -25.29 6.65 4.02
CA LYS A 209 -24.38 5.88 4.86
C LYS A 209 -22.95 6.38 4.71
N PHE A 210 -22.57 6.73 3.49
CA PHE A 210 -21.19 7.07 3.12
C PHE A 210 -21.03 8.52 2.69
N SER A 211 -21.84 9.43 3.23
CA SER A 211 -21.83 10.86 2.88
C SER A 211 -20.48 11.53 3.15
N GLU A 212 -19.71 11.03 4.12
CA GLU A 212 -18.37 11.57 4.44
C GLU A 212 -17.35 11.29 3.32
N LEU A 213 -17.57 10.28 2.46
CA LEU A 213 -16.66 9.99 1.34
C LEU A 213 -16.54 11.18 0.39
N SER A 214 -17.64 11.86 0.10
CA SER A 214 -17.59 13.04 -0.78
C SER A 214 -16.72 14.17 -0.19
N ALA A 215 -16.76 14.36 1.14
CA ALA A 215 -15.92 15.35 1.81
C ALA A 215 -14.44 14.93 1.83
N ILE A 216 -14.16 13.64 2.09
CA ILE A 216 -12.81 13.10 2.08
C ILE A 216 -12.20 13.22 0.68
N PHE A 217 -12.89 12.76 -0.36
CA PHE A 217 -12.36 12.66 -1.71
C PHE A 217 -12.37 13.98 -2.48
N GLN A 218 -13.06 15.03 -1.99
CA GLN A 218 -12.92 16.38 -2.55
C GLN A 218 -11.49 16.91 -2.44
N SER A 219 -10.80 16.61 -1.34
CA SER A 219 -9.37 16.87 -1.18
C SER A 219 -8.79 16.01 -0.05
N PRO A 220 -8.37 14.76 -0.33
CA PRO A 220 -7.95 13.81 0.71
C PRO A 220 -6.84 14.36 1.61
N ILE A 221 -5.82 15.00 1.01
CA ILE A 221 -4.68 15.57 1.75
C ILE A 221 -5.14 16.69 2.69
N LYS A 222 -5.97 17.61 2.19
CA LYS A 222 -6.50 18.72 2.98
C LYS A 222 -7.37 18.20 4.12
N TYR A 223 -8.31 17.32 3.81
CA TYR A 223 -9.20 16.69 4.78
C TYR A 223 -8.41 16.00 5.91
N MET A 224 -7.42 15.18 5.55
CA MET A 224 -6.57 14.47 6.52
C MET A 224 -5.73 15.43 7.37
N THR A 225 -5.24 16.52 6.79
CA THR A 225 -4.44 17.53 7.50
C THR A 225 -5.31 18.32 8.48
N GLU A 226 -6.49 18.74 8.07
CA GLU A 226 -7.43 19.47 8.93
C GLU A 226 -7.92 18.61 10.11
N LYS A 227 -8.21 17.33 9.87
CA LYS A 227 -8.72 16.42 10.91
C LYS A 227 -7.63 15.84 11.80
N PHE A 228 -6.42 15.61 11.28
CA PHE A 228 -5.38 14.82 11.93
C PHE A 228 -3.97 15.42 11.84
N GLY A 229 -3.82 16.72 11.58
CA GLY A 229 -2.53 17.37 11.31
C GLY A 229 -1.48 17.26 12.43
N ASN A 230 -1.87 16.88 13.64
CA ASN A 230 -0.98 16.63 14.77
C ASN A 230 -0.34 15.22 14.77
N ILE A 231 -0.76 14.33 13.87
CA ILE A 231 -0.28 12.95 13.79
C ILE A 231 0.78 12.85 12.69
N VAL A 232 1.98 12.42 13.08
CA VAL A 232 3.09 12.18 12.16
C VAL A 232 3.17 10.71 11.76
N GLN A 233 3.45 10.45 10.48
CA GLN A 233 3.74 9.11 9.96
C GLN A 233 5.23 8.99 9.64
N LEU A 234 5.87 7.96 10.18
CA LEU A 234 7.28 7.66 9.97
C LEU A 234 7.46 6.21 9.50
N SER A 235 8.62 5.91 8.91
CA SER A 235 8.98 4.54 8.52
C SER A 235 10.44 4.28 8.93
N PRO A 236 10.74 3.14 9.60
CA PRO A 236 12.11 2.78 9.97
C PRO A 236 12.99 2.60 8.74
N PHE A 237 12.45 2.20 7.59
CA PHE A 237 13.21 1.97 6.35
C PHE A 237 13.78 3.25 5.72
N LYS A 238 13.49 4.42 6.28
CA LYS A 238 14.20 5.67 5.95
C LYS A 238 15.49 5.87 6.76
N TYR A 239 15.68 5.05 7.80
CA TYR A 239 16.73 5.17 8.82
C TYR A 239 17.54 3.88 9.00
N MET A 240 17.20 2.81 8.27
CA MET A 240 17.94 1.55 8.22
C MET A 240 18.05 1.07 6.78
N THR A 241 19.02 0.19 6.52
CA THR A 241 19.13 -0.51 5.24
C THR A 241 17.99 -1.49 5.10
N TRP A 242 17.28 -1.44 3.96
CA TRP A 242 16.25 -2.42 3.63
C TRP A 242 16.88 -3.54 2.79
N ASN A 243 16.77 -4.78 3.27
CA ASN A 243 17.20 -5.98 2.55
C ASN A 243 16.14 -7.06 2.72
N GLU A 244 15.50 -7.47 1.63
CA GLU A 244 14.39 -8.42 1.67
C GLU A 244 14.76 -9.76 2.33
N ASN A 245 15.91 -10.33 1.97
CA ASN A 245 16.34 -11.63 2.47
C ASN A 245 16.68 -11.57 3.96
N GLU A 246 17.38 -10.52 4.39
CA GLU A 246 17.70 -10.30 5.80
C GLU A 246 16.44 -10.13 6.64
N ILE A 247 15.50 -9.29 6.17
CA ILE A 247 14.20 -9.08 6.83
C ILE A 247 13.46 -10.40 6.96
N LEU A 248 13.32 -11.15 5.87
CA LEU A 248 12.61 -12.43 5.86
C LEU A 248 13.25 -13.44 6.81
N ASN A 249 14.58 -13.53 6.86
CA ASN A 249 15.29 -14.41 7.78
C ASN A 249 14.97 -14.06 9.24
N ILE A 250 15.14 -12.78 9.63
CA ILE A 250 14.88 -12.32 11.00
C ILE A 250 13.45 -12.63 11.43
N ILE A 251 12.44 -12.20 10.66
CA ILE A 251 11.05 -12.36 11.07
C ILE A 251 10.58 -13.82 11.00
N THR A 252 11.16 -14.64 10.14
CA THR A 252 10.84 -16.08 10.06
C THR A 252 11.41 -16.81 11.27
N GLU A 253 12.68 -16.58 11.60
CA GLU A 253 13.38 -17.24 12.71
C GLU A 253 12.84 -16.78 14.07
N GLU A 254 12.66 -15.48 14.24
CA GLU A 254 12.35 -14.91 15.55
C GLU A 254 10.84 -14.76 15.80
N LEU A 255 10.06 -14.48 14.76
CA LEU A 255 8.63 -14.21 14.88
C LEU A 255 7.75 -15.27 14.22
N LYS A 256 8.33 -16.39 13.75
CA LYS A 256 7.61 -17.47 13.07
C LYS A 256 6.74 -16.96 11.91
N PHE A 257 7.23 -15.94 11.20
CA PHE A 257 6.56 -15.37 10.05
C PHE A 257 6.40 -16.43 8.95
N LYS A 258 5.22 -16.45 8.33
CA LYS A 258 4.90 -17.30 7.17
C LYS A 258 4.77 -16.43 5.94
N ILE A 259 5.51 -16.78 4.89
CA ILE A 259 5.36 -16.15 3.58
C ILE A 259 3.97 -16.50 3.03
N PRO A 260 3.14 -15.52 2.65
CA PRO A 260 1.82 -15.78 2.07
C PRO A 260 1.96 -16.59 0.78
N LYS A 261 1.17 -17.67 0.66
CA LYS A 261 1.14 -18.52 -0.53
C LYS A 261 0.28 -17.94 -1.66
N ASN A 262 -0.73 -17.17 -1.28
CA ASN A 262 -1.77 -16.66 -2.18
C ASN A 262 -1.81 -15.13 -2.12
N SER A 263 -0.92 -14.48 -2.85
CA SER A 263 -0.83 -13.02 -2.88
C SER A 263 -0.48 -12.52 -4.28
N TRP A 264 -0.93 -11.32 -4.61
CA TRP A 264 -0.50 -10.63 -5.82
C TRP A 264 0.19 -9.32 -5.46
N PRO A 265 1.42 -9.04 -5.95
CA PRO A 265 2.30 -10.00 -6.63
C PRO A 265 2.67 -11.20 -5.75
N ASP A 266 3.25 -12.25 -6.32
CA ASP A 266 3.61 -13.45 -5.56
C ASP A 266 4.53 -13.11 -4.38
N LYS A 267 4.35 -13.82 -3.25
CA LYS A 267 5.05 -13.60 -1.98
C LYS A 267 4.90 -12.19 -1.39
N SER A 268 3.90 -11.43 -1.82
CA SER A 268 3.48 -10.19 -1.15
C SER A 268 2.48 -10.48 -0.02
N SER A 269 1.97 -9.42 0.61
CA SER A 269 1.03 -9.51 1.74
C SER A 269 -0.21 -8.65 1.49
N ASN A 270 -0.61 -8.57 0.22
CA ASN A 270 -1.79 -7.83 -0.18
C ASN A 270 -3.08 -8.59 0.14
N CYS A 271 -4.15 -7.84 0.39
CA CYS A 271 -5.47 -8.42 0.67
C CYS A 271 -6.02 -9.18 -0.55
N MET A 272 -6.99 -10.06 -0.32
CA MET A 272 -7.57 -10.89 -1.39
C MET A 272 -8.25 -10.07 -2.49
N PHE A 273 -8.78 -8.88 -2.17
CA PHE A 273 -9.38 -7.99 -3.16
C PHE A 273 -8.36 -7.39 -4.13
N ASN A 274 -7.06 -7.45 -3.82
CA ASN A 274 -6.03 -6.88 -4.68
C ASN A 274 -6.09 -7.47 -6.09
N TYR A 275 -6.33 -8.76 -6.27
CA TYR A 275 -6.49 -9.35 -7.61
C TYR A 275 -7.55 -8.67 -8.47
N VAL A 276 -8.74 -8.41 -7.89
CA VAL A 276 -9.82 -7.70 -8.57
C VAL A 276 -9.43 -6.25 -8.85
N SER A 277 -8.85 -5.58 -7.86
CA SER A 277 -8.38 -4.19 -7.97
C SER A 277 -7.38 -4.04 -9.12
N GLN A 278 -6.37 -4.90 -9.21
CA GLN A 278 -5.31 -4.83 -10.22
C GLN A 278 -5.87 -5.12 -11.62
N LEU A 279 -6.70 -6.15 -11.77
CA LEU A 279 -7.35 -6.44 -13.05
C LEU A 279 -8.19 -5.26 -13.54
N LYS A 280 -9.05 -4.69 -12.67
CA LYS A 280 -9.89 -3.55 -13.04
C LYS A 280 -9.05 -2.32 -13.35
N THR A 281 -8.04 -2.02 -12.55
CA THR A 281 -7.16 -0.87 -12.77
C THR A 281 -6.43 -0.98 -14.11
N MET A 282 -5.91 -2.18 -14.42
CA MET A 282 -5.28 -2.44 -15.71
C MET A 282 -6.26 -2.25 -16.89
N LYS A 283 -7.52 -2.70 -16.77
CA LYS A 283 -8.54 -2.48 -17.81
C LYS A 283 -8.94 -1.01 -17.99
N GLN A 284 -9.10 -0.29 -16.88
CA GLN A 284 -9.67 1.07 -16.87
C GLN A 284 -8.61 2.15 -17.15
N PHE A 285 -7.38 1.95 -16.65
CA PHE A 285 -6.33 2.97 -16.67
C PHE A 285 -5.04 2.52 -17.34
N GLY A 286 -4.87 1.23 -17.62
CA GLY A 286 -3.68 0.68 -18.28
C GLY A 286 -2.49 0.40 -17.37
N TYR A 287 -2.46 0.92 -16.13
CA TYR A 287 -1.48 0.57 -15.10
C TYR A 287 -1.97 0.91 -13.70
N ALA A 288 -1.33 0.30 -12.70
CA ALA A 288 -1.56 0.56 -11.29
C ALA A 288 -0.30 1.07 -10.60
N GLN A 289 -0.39 1.21 -9.28
CA GLN A 289 0.73 1.60 -8.42
C GLN A 289 1.94 0.68 -8.58
N HIS A 290 1.76 -0.65 -8.70
CA HIS A 290 2.86 -1.60 -8.75
C HIS A 290 3.77 -1.35 -9.97
N GLU A 291 3.20 -1.05 -11.14
CA GLU A 291 3.98 -0.68 -12.33
C GLU A 291 4.83 0.58 -12.09
N THR A 292 4.28 1.58 -11.41
CA THR A 292 4.99 2.82 -11.11
C THR A 292 6.11 2.61 -10.09
N GLU A 293 5.82 1.93 -8.98
CA GLU A 293 6.78 1.62 -7.91
C GLU A 293 7.96 0.79 -8.43
N LEU A 294 7.67 -0.30 -9.14
CA LEU A 294 8.72 -1.15 -9.70
C LEU A 294 9.52 -0.43 -10.78
N SER A 295 8.90 0.47 -11.53
CA SER A 295 9.60 1.28 -12.54
C SER A 295 10.53 2.30 -11.91
N ASP A 296 10.17 2.92 -10.78
CA ASP A 296 11.08 3.77 -10.02
C ASP A 296 12.26 2.99 -9.45
N LEU A 297 12.01 1.83 -8.85
CA LEU A 297 13.10 0.99 -8.33
C LEU A 297 14.10 0.60 -9.42
N ILE A 298 13.64 0.38 -10.66
CA ILE A 298 14.54 0.15 -11.80
C ILE A 298 15.34 1.42 -12.14
N ARG A 299 14.68 2.58 -12.18
CA ARG A 299 15.34 3.87 -12.47
C ARG A 299 16.42 4.20 -11.43
N GLU A 300 16.17 3.85 -10.17
CA GLU A 300 17.10 4.03 -9.05
C GLU A 300 18.21 2.96 -9.01
N GLY A 301 18.11 1.92 -9.85
CA GLY A 301 19.07 0.81 -9.88
C GLY A 301 18.93 -0.17 -8.71
N GLU A 302 17.85 -0.07 -7.91
CA GLU A 302 17.58 -0.95 -6.78
C GLU A 302 16.89 -2.27 -7.21
N LEU A 303 16.29 -2.33 -8.40
CA LEU A 303 15.62 -3.52 -8.94
C LEU A 303 15.97 -3.77 -10.41
N SER A 304 16.21 -5.03 -10.77
CA SER A 304 16.40 -5.39 -12.18
C SER A 304 15.07 -5.37 -12.92
N ARG A 305 15.11 -4.94 -14.20
CA ARG A 305 13.92 -4.96 -15.06
C ARG A 305 13.31 -6.36 -15.19
N GLN A 306 14.15 -7.39 -15.29
CA GLN A 306 13.68 -8.77 -15.41
C GLN A 306 12.91 -9.21 -14.16
N ARG A 307 13.43 -8.90 -12.97
CA ARG A 307 12.74 -9.19 -11.72
C ARG A 307 11.41 -8.45 -11.62
N ALA A 308 11.38 -7.17 -12.00
CA ALA A 308 10.14 -6.41 -12.02
C ALA A 308 9.08 -7.01 -12.95
N LEU A 309 9.49 -7.51 -14.13
CA LEU A 309 8.60 -8.21 -15.06
C LEU A 309 8.07 -9.53 -14.49
N GLU A 310 8.88 -10.29 -13.76
CA GLU A 310 8.39 -11.50 -13.07
C GLU A 310 7.30 -11.14 -12.05
N ILE A 311 7.50 -10.08 -11.28
CA ILE A 311 6.56 -9.60 -10.26
C ILE A 311 5.21 -9.23 -10.90
N ILE A 312 5.20 -8.33 -11.89
CA ILE A 312 3.95 -7.90 -12.54
C ILE A 312 3.27 -9.00 -13.37
N ARG A 313 4.00 -10.06 -13.74
CA ARG A 313 3.46 -11.22 -14.48
C ARG A 313 2.92 -12.30 -13.57
N THR A 314 2.91 -12.08 -12.24
CA THR A 314 2.21 -12.97 -11.30
C THR A 314 0.80 -13.27 -11.84
N PRO A 315 0.43 -14.54 -12.05
CA PRO A 315 -0.86 -14.88 -12.65
C PRO A 315 -2.03 -14.35 -11.81
N ILE A 316 -3.08 -13.90 -12.50
CA ILE A 316 -4.39 -13.66 -11.91
C ILE A 316 -5.29 -14.76 -12.42
N GLU A 317 -5.61 -15.73 -11.57
CA GLU A 317 -6.47 -16.86 -11.91
C GLU A 317 -7.92 -16.58 -11.51
N GLU A 318 -8.82 -17.34 -12.13
CA GLU A 318 -10.27 -17.22 -11.90
C GLU A 318 -10.65 -17.33 -10.40
N GLU A 319 -10.01 -18.25 -9.67
CA GLU A 319 -10.25 -18.44 -8.24
C GLU A 319 -9.83 -17.22 -7.41
N ASN A 320 -8.81 -16.49 -7.86
CA ASN A 320 -8.37 -15.26 -7.19
C ASN A 320 -9.40 -14.13 -7.34
N LEU A 321 -10.25 -14.19 -8.39
CA LEU A 321 -11.32 -13.23 -8.64
C LEU A 321 -12.63 -13.65 -7.96
N LYS A 322 -12.98 -14.95 -8.00
CA LYS A 322 -14.23 -15.48 -7.44
C LYS A 322 -14.39 -15.15 -5.96
N LYS A 323 -13.42 -15.51 -5.13
CA LYS A 323 -13.52 -15.37 -3.67
C LYS A 323 -13.82 -13.92 -3.21
N PRO A 324 -13.09 -12.89 -3.66
CA PRO A 324 -13.41 -11.51 -3.26
C PRO A 324 -14.74 -11.02 -3.84
N LEU A 325 -15.11 -11.40 -5.06
CA LEU A 325 -16.40 -11.01 -5.66
C LEU A 325 -17.59 -11.65 -4.93
N LEU A 326 -17.47 -12.91 -4.52
CA LEU A 326 -18.49 -13.58 -3.70
C LEU A 326 -18.75 -12.84 -2.38
N LYS A 327 -17.72 -12.27 -1.75
CA LYS A 327 -17.91 -11.42 -0.55
C LYS A 327 -18.72 -10.15 -0.82
N LEU A 328 -18.71 -9.66 -2.06
CA LEU A 328 -19.53 -8.54 -2.52
C LEU A 328 -20.94 -8.98 -2.98
N GLY A 329 -21.19 -10.29 -3.06
CA GLY A 329 -22.38 -10.84 -3.71
C GLY A 329 -22.39 -10.62 -5.22
N LEU A 330 -21.21 -10.65 -5.85
CA LEU A 330 -20.98 -10.48 -7.29
C LEU A 330 -20.30 -11.71 -7.88
N CYS A 331 -20.29 -11.79 -9.21
CA CYS A 331 -19.61 -12.82 -10.00
C CYS A 331 -18.57 -12.20 -10.94
N ILE A 332 -17.80 -13.05 -11.61
CA ILE A 332 -16.73 -12.60 -12.53
C ILE A 332 -17.28 -11.76 -13.69
N ASP A 333 -18.48 -12.09 -14.19
CA ASP A 333 -19.09 -11.39 -15.32
C ASP A 333 -19.34 -9.91 -15.00
N ASP A 334 -19.55 -9.55 -13.73
CA ASP A 334 -19.74 -8.17 -13.27
C ASP A 334 -18.47 -7.30 -13.45
N ILE A 335 -17.30 -7.92 -13.59
CA ILE A 335 -16.03 -7.21 -13.83
C ILE A 335 -15.42 -7.48 -15.20
N LEU A 336 -15.97 -8.44 -15.96
CA LEU A 336 -15.52 -8.74 -17.32
C LEU A 336 -16.35 -8.05 -18.40
N ASN A 337 -17.66 -7.87 -18.20
CA ASN A 337 -18.55 -7.23 -19.16
C ASN A 337 -18.41 -5.70 -19.11
N TYR A 338 -17.50 -5.18 -19.93
CA TYR A 338 -17.32 -3.77 -20.23
C TYR A 338 -17.49 -3.53 -21.72
#